data_AF-A0A0F0E0P9-F1
#
_entry.id   AF-A0A0F0E0P9-F1
#
_cell.length_a   1.000
_cell.length_b   1.000
_cell.length_c   1.000
_cell.angle_alpha   90.00
_cell.angle_beta   90.00
_cell.angle_gamma   90.00
#
_symmetry.space_group_name_H-M   'P 1'
#
loop_
_entity.id
_entity.type
_entity.pdbx_description
1 polymer ?
#
loop_
_entity_poly.entity_id
_entity_poly.type
_entity_poly.pdbx_seq_one_letter_code
_entity_poly.pdbx_strand_id
1 'polypeptide(L)'
;MCYSAQIEADYRRFVHEYGAIMSLDDFTRMVMEYFANPKMRVPKAMTAHFLESPETEEEKKIAEVIRARMAADEIALLQELAKQTERLEKAQQSLAAKATKKAAEDARIATNKIAAAKGKLEELKSTELKPRDSRIYPGWYAPVMVMENGRRVVKPMRYQCRPAGKPAFYDEQYPGTYNARRDNLRGFWKGQYGHTHGLVLVDAFYENVTGPDGKNVVLEFRPDPSQTLLVACVWSHWRATKPGEKDLLSFAIITDDPPPEIAEAGHDRCPIPIKPENIDAWLNPEPRDLHAVDAILEDKLRPYYAHRAAT
;
A
#
# COMPACT_ATOMS: atom_id res chain seq x y z
N MET A 1 12.29 -8.87 4.67
CA MET A 1 10.82 -8.79 4.55
C MET A 1 10.38 -7.49 3.86
N CYS A 2 9.73 -7.59 2.69
CA CYS A 2 9.17 -6.48 1.89
C CYS A 2 8.40 -5.45 2.71
N TYR A 3 9.07 -4.34 3.00
CA TYR A 3 8.51 -3.27 3.81
C TYR A 3 7.52 -2.40 3.03
N SER A 4 7.78 -2.13 1.75
CA SER A 4 6.89 -1.34 0.90
C SER A 4 7.11 -1.67 -0.57
N ALA A 5 6.10 -1.44 -1.40
CA ALA A 5 6.14 -1.72 -2.83
C ALA A 5 5.65 -0.53 -3.65
N GLN A 6 6.25 -0.27 -4.80
CA GLN A 6 5.67 0.56 -5.84
C GLN A 6 4.83 -0.33 -6.74
N ILE A 7 3.53 -0.05 -6.78
CA ILE A 7 2.54 -0.89 -7.48
C ILE A 7 2.04 -0.21 -8.75
N GLU A 8 1.44 -0.99 -9.64
CA GLU A 8 0.44 -0.44 -10.54
C GLU A 8 -0.83 -0.17 -9.70
N ALA A 9 -1.09 1.11 -9.48
CA ALA A 9 -2.21 1.54 -8.65
C ALA A 9 -3.47 1.83 -9.48
N ASP A 10 -3.33 2.06 -10.80
CA ASP A 10 -4.48 2.24 -11.68
C ASP A 10 -5.11 0.88 -12.00
N TYR A 11 -6.36 0.71 -11.54
CA TYR A 11 -7.11 -0.52 -11.75
C TYR A 11 -7.32 -0.82 -13.26
N ARG A 12 -7.29 0.19 -14.13
CA ARG A 12 -7.55 0.03 -15.57
C ARG A 12 -6.52 -0.85 -16.25
N ARG A 13 -5.28 -0.84 -15.79
CA ARG A 13 -4.25 -1.73 -16.33
C ARG A 13 -4.60 -3.19 -16.07
N PHE A 14 -5.17 -3.50 -14.91
CA PHE A 14 -5.69 -4.84 -14.64
C PHE A 14 -6.82 -5.24 -15.60
N VAL A 15 -7.69 -4.29 -15.94
CA VAL A 15 -8.79 -4.50 -16.90
C VAL A 15 -8.24 -4.73 -18.30
N HIS A 16 -7.37 -3.84 -18.78
CA HIS A 16 -6.85 -3.87 -20.15
C HIS A 16 -5.87 -5.02 -20.40
N GLU A 17 -4.95 -5.30 -19.48
CA GLU A 17 -3.89 -6.30 -19.69
C GLU A 17 -4.32 -7.70 -19.26
N TYR A 18 -5.17 -7.81 -18.23
CA TYR A 18 -5.52 -9.09 -17.62
C TYR A 18 -7.01 -9.43 -17.69
N GLY A 19 -7.83 -8.62 -18.37
CA GLY A 19 -9.27 -8.89 -18.55
C GLY A 19 -10.04 -8.93 -17.23
N ALA A 20 -9.53 -8.25 -16.20
CA ALA A 20 -10.22 -8.16 -14.92
C ALA A 20 -11.38 -7.17 -14.99
N ILE A 21 -12.31 -7.26 -14.04
CA ILE A 21 -13.34 -6.24 -13.81
C ILE A 21 -13.13 -5.60 -12.44
N MET A 22 -13.48 -4.33 -12.30
CA MET A 22 -13.44 -3.67 -10.99
C MET A 22 -14.62 -4.10 -10.12
N SER A 23 -14.37 -4.46 -8.86
CA SER A 23 -15.45 -4.60 -7.88
C SER A 23 -15.96 -3.23 -7.44
N LEU A 24 -16.94 -2.71 -8.17
CA LEU A 24 -17.51 -1.38 -7.91
C LEU A 24 -18.03 -1.23 -6.48
N ASP A 25 -18.69 -2.27 -5.94
CA ASP A 25 -19.23 -2.26 -4.58
C ASP A 25 -18.12 -2.18 -3.53
N ASP A 26 -17.04 -2.95 -3.69
CA ASP A 26 -15.92 -2.93 -2.75
C ASP A 26 -15.14 -1.59 -2.84
N PHE A 27 -14.97 -1.02 -4.04
CA PHE A 27 -14.40 0.32 -4.23
C PHE A 27 -15.28 1.40 -3.63
N THR A 28 -16.59 1.35 -3.84
CA THR A 28 -17.53 2.31 -3.25
C THR A 28 -17.51 2.22 -1.72
N ARG A 29 -17.55 1.01 -1.16
CA ARG A 29 -17.43 0.81 0.30
C ARG A 29 -16.10 1.35 0.83
N MET A 30 -14.99 1.02 0.17
CA MET A 30 -13.67 1.52 0.52
C MET A 30 -13.67 3.05 0.57
N VAL A 31 -14.21 3.69 -0.47
CA VAL A 31 -14.26 5.15 -0.58
C VAL A 31 -15.17 5.75 0.50
N MET A 32 -16.32 5.16 0.81
CA MET A 32 -17.16 5.64 1.93
C MET A 32 -16.49 5.46 3.30
N GLU A 33 -15.76 4.36 3.50
CA GLU A 33 -14.94 4.15 4.71
C GLU A 33 -13.76 5.12 4.80
N TYR A 34 -13.13 5.41 3.67
CA TYR A 34 -12.06 6.39 3.54
C TYR A 34 -12.50 7.77 4.03
N PHE A 35 -13.75 8.14 3.81
CA PHE A 35 -14.33 9.38 4.37
C PHE A 35 -14.51 9.32 5.88
N ALA A 36 -15.08 8.23 6.36
CA ALA A 36 -15.37 8.07 7.78
C ALA A 36 -14.11 7.88 8.64
N ASN A 37 -13.00 7.44 8.04
CA ASN A 37 -11.77 7.11 8.76
C ASN A 37 -10.56 7.92 8.27
N PRO A 38 -10.15 8.97 8.99
CA PRO A 38 -8.99 9.78 8.60
C PRO A 38 -7.66 9.02 8.62
N LYS A 39 -7.59 7.83 9.24
CA LYS A 39 -6.40 6.98 9.29
C LYS A 39 -6.24 6.11 8.05
N MET A 40 -7.29 5.95 7.23
CA MET A 40 -7.21 5.14 6.03
C MET A 40 -6.28 5.80 4.99
N ARG A 41 -5.42 4.99 4.36
CA ARG A 41 -4.45 5.45 3.36
C ARG A 41 -4.63 4.69 2.06
N VAL A 42 -4.62 5.43 0.95
CA VAL A 42 -4.57 4.93 -0.42
C VAL A 42 -3.45 5.68 -1.16
N PRO A 43 -2.72 5.04 -2.08
CA PRO A 43 -1.80 5.74 -2.96
C PRO A 43 -2.58 6.71 -3.85
N LYS A 44 -2.04 7.92 -4.07
CA LYS A 44 -2.68 8.96 -4.88
C LYS A 44 -2.99 8.46 -6.30
N ALA A 45 -2.10 7.63 -6.87
CA ALA A 45 -2.30 7.03 -8.18
C ALA A 45 -3.56 6.15 -8.29
N MET A 46 -4.00 5.52 -7.18
CA MET A 46 -5.24 4.72 -7.16
C MET A 46 -6.51 5.55 -7.26
N THR A 47 -6.45 6.84 -6.90
CA THR A 47 -7.61 7.74 -6.94
C THR A 47 -7.56 8.76 -8.07
N ALA A 48 -6.39 8.96 -8.69
CA ALA A 48 -6.15 9.98 -9.71
C ALA A 48 -7.11 9.86 -10.89
N HIS A 49 -7.30 8.64 -11.40
CA HIS A 49 -8.15 8.41 -12.55
C HIS A 49 -9.60 8.88 -12.32
N PHE A 50 -10.21 8.53 -11.18
CA PHE A 50 -11.57 8.96 -10.84
C PHE A 50 -11.70 10.49 -10.80
N LEU A 51 -10.63 11.20 -10.44
CA LEU A 51 -10.63 12.66 -10.39
C LEU A 51 -10.48 13.29 -11.77
N GLU A 52 -9.66 12.70 -12.64
CA GLU A 52 -9.29 13.24 -13.94
C GLU A 52 -10.32 12.96 -15.03
N SER A 53 -10.85 11.73 -15.13
CA SER A 53 -11.70 11.33 -16.26
C SER A 53 -12.69 10.20 -15.92
N PRO A 54 -13.58 10.37 -14.93
CA PRO A 54 -14.58 9.35 -14.62
C PRO A 54 -15.57 9.17 -15.79
N GLU A 55 -15.75 7.95 -16.26
CA GLU A 55 -16.58 7.64 -17.43
C GLU A 55 -17.99 7.19 -17.03
N THR A 56 -18.10 6.40 -15.98
CA THR A 56 -19.38 5.84 -15.49
C THR A 56 -20.01 6.70 -14.39
N GLU A 57 -21.31 6.56 -14.16
CA GLU A 57 -22.01 7.25 -13.05
C GLU A 57 -21.45 6.82 -11.68
N GLU A 58 -21.00 5.59 -11.58
CA GLU A 58 -20.36 5.04 -10.38
C GLU A 58 -18.99 5.66 -10.14
N GLU A 59 -18.15 5.78 -11.18
CA GLU A 59 -16.86 6.47 -11.09
C GLU A 59 -17.04 7.95 -10.73
N LYS A 60 -18.08 8.61 -11.25
CA LYS A 60 -18.42 9.99 -10.87
C LYS A 60 -18.76 10.10 -9.39
N LYS A 61 -19.55 9.15 -8.84
CA LYS A 61 -19.83 9.10 -7.39
C LYS A 61 -18.56 8.88 -6.57
N ILE A 62 -17.68 7.98 -7.00
CA ILE A 62 -16.38 7.77 -6.35
C ILE A 62 -15.57 9.07 -6.36
N ALA A 63 -15.55 9.79 -7.49
CA ALA A 63 -14.86 11.07 -7.64
C ALA A 63 -15.43 12.16 -6.73
N GLU A 64 -16.76 12.30 -6.66
CA GLU A 64 -17.46 13.24 -5.76
C GLU A 64 -17.08 13.00 -4.32
N VAL A 65 -17.07 11.73 -3.92
CA VAL A 65 -16.62 11.32 -2.61
C VAL A 65 -15.17 11.78 -2.50
N ILE A 66 -14.17 11.24 -3.22
CA ILE A 66 -12.74 11.66 -3.11
C ILE A 66 -12.53 13.19 -3.02
N ARG A 67 -13.18 14.00 -3.87
CA ARG A 67 -13.10 15.47 -3.84
C ARG A 67 -13.50 16.07 -2.51
N ALA A 68 -14.55 15.57 -1.87
CA ALA A 68 -14.99 16.05 -0.55
C ALA A 68 -13.93 15.82 0.55
N ARG A 69 -13.07 14.79 0.41
CA ARG A 69 -12.01 14.47 1.40
C ARG A 69 -10.83 15.35 1.14
N MET A 70 -10.48 15.56 -0.12
CA MET A 70 -9.47 16.54 -0.50
C MET A 70 -9.84 17.92 0.04
N ALA A 71 -11.10 18.33 -0.06
CA ALA A 71 -11.58 19.59 0.54
C ALA A 71 -11.45 19.61 2.08
N ALA A 72 -11.81 18.51 2.76
CA ALA A 72 -11.65 18.40 4.22
C ALA A 72 -10.17 18.41 4.66
N ASP A 73 -9.29 17.73 3.92
CA ASP A 73 -7.85 17.71 4.15
C ASP A 73 -7.24 19.09 3.88
N GLU A 74 -7.69 19.82 2.84
CA GLU A 74 -7.29 21.21 2.58
C GLU A 74 -7.67 22.11 3.75
N ILE A 75 -8.91 22.03 4.25
CA ILE A 75 -9.36 22.80 5.41
C ILE A 75 -8.48 22.50 6.63
N ALA A 76 -8.19 21.23 6.92
CA ALA A 76 -7.36 20.83 8.04
C ALA A 76 -5.92 21.36 7.92
N LEU A 77 -5.35 21.34 6.71
CA LEU A 77 -4.02 21.89 6.43
C LEU A 77 -3.98 23.41 6.58
N LEU A 78 -5.02 24.12 6.11
CA LEU A 78 -5.14 25.57 6.29
C LEU A 78 -5.28 25.96 7.77
N GLN A 79 -6.03 25.18 8.55
CA GLN A 79 -6.13 25.38 10.01
C GLN A 79 -4.79 25.16 10.73
N GLU A 80 -4.04 24.09 10.37
CA GLU A 80 -2.70 23.87 10.93
C GLU A 80 -1.73 24.98 10.50
N LEU A 81 -1.82 25.47 9.25
CA LEU A 81 -1.00 26.58 8.76
C LEU A 81 -1.26 27.86 9.56
N ALA A 82 -2.53 28.21 9.80
CA ALA A 82 -2.90 29.36 10.61
C ALA A 82 -2.36 29.24 12.05
N LYS A 83 -2.58 28.08 12.68
CA LYS A 83 -2.09 27.77 14.03
C LYS A 83 -0.58 27.86 14.16
N GLN A 84 0.18 27.32 13.21
CA GLN A 84 1.65 27.38 13.28
C GLN A 84 2.19 28.76 12.94
N THR A 85 1.49 29.54 12.10
CA THR A 85 1.83 30.95 11.84
C THR A 85 1.69 31.77 13.11
N GLU A 86 0.57 31.66 13.82
CA GLU A 86 0.38 32.33 15.11
C GLU A 86 1.44 31.89 16.14
N ARG A 87 1.80 30.61 16.17
CA ARG A 87 2.86 30.10 17.05
C ARG A 87 4.22 30.70 16.71
N LEU A 88 4.53 30.85 15.42
CA LEU A 88 5.78 31.45 14.97
C LEU A 88 5.87 32.92 15.38
N GLU A 89 4.81 33.69 15.17
CA GLU A 89 4.73 35.10 15.56
C GLU A 89 4.95 35.28 17.08
N LYS A 90 4.26 34.48 17.91
CA LYS A 90 4.44 34.51 19.37
C LYS A 90 5.86 34.14 19.80
N ALA A 91 6.47 33.16 19.13
CA ALA A 91 7.85 32.75 19.41
C ALA A 91 8.84 33.85 19.02
N GLN A 92 8.62 34.53 17.89
CA GLN A 92 9.44 35.66 17.43
C GLN A 92 9.31 36.88 18.37
N GLN A 93 8.10 37.22 18.81
CA GLN A 93 7.88 38.27 19.81
C GLN A 93 8.60 37.94 21.13
N SER A 94 8.52 36.69 21.57
CA SER A 94 9.22 36.22 22.79
C SER A 94 10.73 36.32 22.64
N LEU A 95 11.29 35.95 21.48
CA LEU A 95 12.71 36.09 21.18
C LEU A 95 13.17 37.54 21.18
N ALA A 96 12.37 38.44 20.61
CA ALA A 96 12.65 39.88 20.58
C ALA A 96 12.62 40.49 21.99
N ALA A 97 11.70 40.05 22.85
CA ALA A 97 11.64 40.47 24.25
C ALA A 97 12.79 39.88 25.09
N LYS A 98 13.10 38.59 24.90
CA LYS A 98 14.20 37.89 25.58
C LYS A 98 14.62 36.66 24.79
N ALA A 99 15.88 36.62 24.36
CA ALA A 99 16.45 35.46 23.69
C ALA A 99 16.51 34.24 24.63
N THR A 100 15.56 33.31 24.48
CA THR A 100 15.50 32.06 25.23
C THR A 100 15.60 30.86 24.30
N LYS A 101 16.24 29.78 24.77
CA LYS A 101 16.34 28.51 24.02
C LYS A 101 14.96 27.95 23.64
N LYS A 102 13.97 28.08 24.53
CA LYS A 102 12.60 27.64 24.30
C LYS A 102 11.95 28.39 23.13
N ALA A 103 12.02 29.72 23.13
CA ALA A 103 11.42 30.51 22.06
C ALA A 103 12.13 30.28 20.70
N ALA A 104 13.45 30.06 20.71
CA ALA A 104 14.19 29.68 19.51
C ALA A 104 13.73 28.34 18.94
N GLU A 105 13.56 27.34 19.81
CA GLU A 105 13.10 26.02 19.42
C GLU A 105 11.64 26.02 18.95
N ASP A 106 10.77 26.78 19.61
CA ASP A 106 9.38 26.95 19.19
C ASP A 106 9.27 27.60 17.79
N ALA A 107 10.09 28.63 17.52
CA ALA A 107 10.15 29.26 16.21
C ALA A 107 10.64 28.27 15.13
N ARG A 108 11.67 27.48 15.44
CA ARG A 108 12.20 26.44 14.52
C ARG A 108 11.14 25.39 14.20
N ILE A 109 10.45 24.85 15.21
CA ILE A 109 9.39 23.85 15.04
C ILE A 109 8.24 24.41 14.22
N ALA A 110 7.76 25.62 14.55
CA ALA A 110 6.66 26.26 13.83
C ALA A 110 7.01 26.49 12.35
N THR A 111 8.22 27.00 12.08
CA THR A 111 8.73 27.19 10.70
C THR A 111 8.72 25.89 9.91
N ASN A 112 9.25 24.80 10.49
CA ASN A 112 9.27 23.50 9.83
C ASN A 112 7.87 22.97 9.55
N LYS A 113 6.93 23.15 10.49
CA LYS A 113 5.54 22.72 10.29
C LYS A 113 4.79 23.57 9.26
N ILE A 114 5.05 24.88 9.19
CA ILE A 114 4.51 25.75 8.14
C ILE A 114 4.98 25.29 6.77
N ALA A 115 6.29 25.03 6.61
CA ALA A 115 6.85 24.53 5.36
C ALA A 115 6.22 23.19 4.96
N ALA A 116 6.06 22.26 5.91
CA ALA A 116 5.42 20.97 5.68
C ALA A 116 3.93 21.10 5.30
N ALA A 117 3.17 21.98 5.96
CA ALA A 117 1.75 22.22 5.64
C ALA A 117 1.59 22.82 4.24
N LYS A 118 2.43 23.81 3.88
CA LYS A 118 2.46 24.38 2.52
C LYS A 118 2.81 23.33 1.47
N GLY A 119 3.84 22.53 1.69
CA GLY A 119 4.21 21.44 0.78
C GLY A 119 3.07 20.46 0.55
N LYS A 120 2.35 20.07 1.60
CA LYS A 120 1.17 19.20 1.49
C LYS A 120 0.01 19.85 0.73
N LEU A 121 -0.22 21.14 0.90
CA LEU A 121 -1.24 21.88 0.14
C LEU A 121 -0.91 21.92 -1.35
N GLU A 122 0.35 22.13 -1.72
CA GLU A 122 0.79 22.06 -3.11
C GLU A 122 0.65 20.65 -3.68
N GLU A 123 1.04 19.62 -2.92
CA GLU A 123 0.89 18.22 -3.32
C GLU A 123 -0.58 17.82 -3.52
N LEU A 124 -1.48 18.32 -2.68
CA LEU A 124 -2.92 18.06 -2.75
C LEU A 124 -3.54 18.65 -4.02
N LYS A 125 -3.01 19.78 -4.51
CA LYS A 125 -3.49 20.48 -5.73
C LYS A 125 -2.84 19.97 -7.00
N SER A 126 -1.68 19.33 -6.89
CA SER A 126 -0.95 18.79 -8.03
C SER A 126 -1.71 17.62 -8.67
N THR A 127 -1.86 17.64 -9.99
CA THR A 127 -2.37 16.51 -10.79
C THR A 127 -1.26 15.60 -11.30
N GLU A 128 0.00 16.03 -11.24
CA GLU A 128 1.13 15.22 -11.68
C GLU A 128 1.34 14.03 -10.72
N LEU A 129 1.43 12.83 -11.29
CA LEU A 129 1.77 11.60 -10.57
C LEU A 129 3.28 11.36 -10.60
N LYS A 130 3.84 11.09 -9.44
CA LYS A 130 5.24 10.71 -9.24
C LYS A 130 5.33 9.24 -8.83
N PRO A 131 6.48 8.54 -9.00
CA PRO A 131 6.61 7.14 -8.60
C PRO A 131 6.20 6.86 -7.13
N ARG A 132 6.49 7.79 -6.22
CA ARG A 132 6.08 7.72 -4.80
C ARG A 132 4.55 7.70 -4.60
N ASP A 133 3.78 8.23 -5.54
CA ASP A 133 2.32 8.30 -5.49
C ASP A 133 1.65 6.95 -5.72
N SER A 134 2.43 5.95 -6.16
CA SER A 134 2.05 4.54 -6.31
C SER A 134 2.72 3.63 -5.27
N ARG A 135 3.43 4.19 -4.27
CA ARG A 135 4.07 3.40 -3.21
C ARG A 135 3.09 3.08 -2.09
N ILE A 136 3.02 1.81 -1.69
CA ILE A 136 2.19 1.33 -0.59
C ILE A 136 3.04 0.87 0.60
N TYR A 137 2.48 1.01 1.79
CA TYR A 137 3.06 0.57 3.06
C TYR A 137 2.05 -0.30 3.83
N PRO A 138 2.46 -1.11 4.81
CA PRO A 138 1.54 -1.80 5.70
C PRO A 138 0.49 -0.83 6.27
N GLY A 139 -0.77 -1.24 6.21
CA GLY A 139 -1.95 -0.44 6.53
C GLY A 139 -2.58 0.32 5.36
N TRP A 140 -1.90 0.43 4.21
CA TRP A 140 -2.43 1.11 3.02
C TRP A 140 -3.29 0.17 2.18
N TYR A 141 -4.28 0.72 1.48
CA TYR A 141 -5.08 -0.02 0.52
C TYR A 141 -4.42 -0.04 -0.85
N ALA A 142 -4.55 -1.17 -1.55
CA ALA A 142 -4.04 -1.40 -2.89
C ALA A 142 -5.05 -2.20 -3.72
N PRO A 143 -5.04 -2.06 -5.07
CA PRO A 143 -5.74 -2.99 -5.95
C PRO A 143 -5.13 -4.39 -5.87
N VAL A 144 -5.98 -5.38 -5.62
CA VAL A 144 -5.63 -6.80 -5.63
C VAL A 144 -6.56 -7.52 -6.60
N MET A 145 -5.98 -8.20 -7.59
CA MET A 145 -6.72 -9.06 -8.50
C MET A 145 -6.97 -10.42 -7.86
N VAL A 146 -8.22 -10.87 -7.86
CA VAL A 146 -8.68 -12.15 -7.31
C VAL A 146 -9.59 -12.84 -8.31
N MET A 147 -9.91 -14.12 -8.11
CA MET A 147 -11.03 -14.75 -8.82
C MET A 147 -12.31 -14.63 -7.99
N GLU A 148 -13.40 -14.22 -8.62
CA GLU A 148 -14.74 -14.25 -8.04
C GLU A 148 -15.75 -14.68 -9.11
N ASN A 149 -16.51 -15.74 -8.81
CA ASN A 149 -17.51 -16.31 -9.73
C ASN A 149 -16.95 -16.60 -11.14
N GLY A 150 -15.73 -17.15 -11.21
CA GLY A 150 -15.07 -17.51 -12.46
C GLY A 150 -14.56 -16.32 -13.28
N ARG A 151 -14.54 -15.10 -12.72
CA ARG A 151 -13.99 -13.90 -13.35
C ARG A 151 -12.88 -13.29 -12.51
N ARG A 152 -11.87 -12.74 -13.19
CA ARG A 152 -10.84 -11.92 -12.53
C ARG A 152 -11.48 -10.61 -12.08
N VAL A 153 -11.37 -10.29 -10.80
CA VAL A 153 -11.95 -9.10 -10.18
C VAL A 153 -10.87 -8.35 -9.41
N VAL A 154 -10.78 -7.04 -9.59
CA VAL A 154 -9.90 -6.18 -8.80
C VAL A 154 -10.68 -5.62 -7.62
N LYS A 155 -10.15 -5.82 -6.42
CA LYS A 155 -10.71 -5.31 -5.17
C LYS A 155 -9.68 -4.44 -4.45
N PRO A 156 -10.12 -3.36 -3.79
CA PRO A 156 -9.25 -2.63 -2.90
C PRO A 156 -9.10 -3.40 -1.58
N MET A 157 -7.87 -3.73 -1.22
CA MET A 157 -7.58 -4.47 0.01
C MET A 157 -6.47 -3.79 0.80
N ARG A 158 -6.58 -3.83 2.13
CA ARG A 158 -5.53 -3.30 3.01
C ARG A 158 -4.31 -4.23 3.00
N TYR A 159 -3.16 -3.72 2.57
CA TYR A 159 -1.87 -4.39 2.75
C TYR A 159 -1.58 -4.48 4.26
N GLN A 160 -1.19 -5.66 4.77
CA GLN A 160 -1.26 -6.07 6.19
C GLN A 160 -2.54 -6.84 6.50
N CYS A 161 -2.48 -8.14 6.26
CA CYS A 161 -3.60 -9.06 6.38
C CYS A 161 -4.06 -9.22 7.82
N ARG A 162 -5.38 -9.22 8.02
CA ARG A 162 -6.04 -9.75 9.20
C ARG A 162 -6.71 -11.08 8.81
N PRO A 163 -6.10 -12.23 9.16
CA PRO A 163 -6.71 -13.52 8.88
C PRO A 163 -8.09 -13.67 9.53
N ALA A 164 -9.05 -14.22 8.79
CA ALA A 164 -10.39 -14.48 9.30
C ALA A 164 -10.34 -15.35 10.57
N GLY A 165 -11.19 -15.04 11.54
CA GLY A 165 -11.22 -15.71 12.84
C GLY A 165 -10.19 -15.21 13.87
N LYS A 166 -9.30 -14.29 13.52
CA LYS A 166 -8.44 -13.58 14.50
C LYS A 166 -9.21 -12.43 15.17
N PRO A 167 -8.86 -12.03 16.41
CA PRO A 167 -9.42 -10.82 17.02
C PRO A 167 -9.09 -9.55 16.22
N ALA A 168 -9.92 -8.50 16.34
CA ALA A 168 -9.75 -7.24 15.61
C ALA A 168 -8.41 -6.53 15.89
N PHE A 169 -7.81 -6.70 17.07
CA PHE A 169 -6.53 -6.08 17.43
C PHE A 169 -5.30 -6.84 16.90
N TYR A 170 -5.49 -8.02 16.30
CA TYR A 170 -4.40 -8.98 16.09
C TYR A 170 -3.26 -8.42 15.23
N ASP A 171 -3.57 -7.81 14.11
CA ASP A 171 -2.63 -7.18 13.17
C ASP A 171 -1.97 -5.90 13.72
N GLU A 172 -2.58 -5.25 14.71
CA GLU A 172 -1.97 -4.12 15.41
C GLU A 172 -0.95 -4.62 16.45
N GLN A 173 -1.26 -5.72 17.15
CA GLN A 173 -0.35 -6.35 18.12
C GLN A 173 0.79 -7.11 17.44
N TYR A 174 0.54 -7.72 16.28
CA TYR A 174 1.49 -8.52 15.52
C TYR A 174 1.65 -7.95 14.10
N PRO A 175 2.41 -6.85 13.94
CA PRO A 175 2.37 -6.05 12.71
C PRO A 175 3.03 -6.70 11.48
N GLY A 176 3.57 -7.91 11.59
CA GLY A 176 4.26 -8.61 10.50
C GLY A 176 3.36 -9.27 9.45
N THR A 177 2.03 -9.17 9.57
CA THR A 177 1.07 -9.87 8.70
C THR A 177 0.90 -9.24 7.30
N TYR A 178 1.82 -8.37 6.87
CA TYR A 178 1.89 -7.90 5.48
C TYR A 178 2.69 -8.84 4.56
N ASN A 179 3.50 -9.73 5.12
CA ASN A 179 4.26 -10.73 4.36
C ASN A 179 3.89 -12.15 4.80
N ALA A 180 3.52 -12.98 3.83
CA ALA A 180 3.26 -14.39 3.98
C ALA A 180 4.49 -15.21 3.56
N ARG A 181 5.35 -15.55 4.52
CA ARG A 181 6.57 -16.33 4.24
C ARG A 181 6.22 -17.70 3.68
N ARG A 182 6.91 -18.09 2.61
CA ARG A 182 6.73 -19.37 1.90
C ARG A 182 6.79 -20.57 2.86
N ASP A 183 7.75 -20.56 3.78
CA ASP A 183 7.97 -21.61 4.78
C ASP A 183 6.84 -21.75 5.83
N ASN A 184 5.93 -20.79 5.93
CA ASN A 184 4.82 -20.79 6.88
C ASN A 184 3.44 -20.73 6.20
N LEU A 185 3.38 -20.95 4.88
CA LEU A 185 2.13 -20.95 4.12
C LEU A 185 1.16 -22.05 4.59
N ARG A 186 1.69 -23.26 4.83
CA ARG A 186 0.93 -24.41 5.36
C ARG A 186 0.73 -24.38 6.88
N GLY A 187 1.36 -23.42 7.57
CA GLY A 187 1.28 -23.22 9.02
C GLY A 187 0.29 -22.11 9.39
N PHE A 188 0.81 -20.92 9.65
CA PHE A 188 0.02 -19.75 10.04
C PHE A 188 -1.01 -19.34 8.98
N TRP A 189 -0.65 -19.42 7.69
CA TRP A 189 -1.50 -18.98 6.59
C TRP A 189 -2.43 -20.06 6.03
N LYS A 190 -2.53 -21.23 6.66
CA LYS A 190 -3.33 -22.37 6.17
C LYS A 190 -4.82 -22.07 5.95
N GLY A 191 -5.35 -21.02 6.60
CA GLY A 191 -6.74 -20.58 6.41
C GLY A 191 -6.96 -19.70 5.18
N GLN A 192 -5.89 -19.23 4.53
CA GLN A 192 -5.93 -18.43 3.31
C GLN A 192 -5.21 -19.13 2.16
N TYR A 193 -4.08 -19.79 2.42
CA TYR A 193 -3.34 -20.54 1.41
C TYR A 193 -4.12 -21.78 0.98
N GLY A 194 -4.39 -21.91 -0.32
CA GLY A 194 -5.28 -22.94 -0.87
C GLY A 194 -6.73 -22.46 -1.02
N HIS A 195 -7.08 -21.26 -0.53
CA HIS A 195 -8.46 -20.78 -0.45
C HIS A 195 -8.68 -19.41 -1.08
N THR A 196 -7.84 -18.44 -0.72
CA THR A 196 -8.02 -17.02 -1.04
C THR A 196 -6.69 -16.45 -1.54
N HIS A 197 -6.41 -16.69 -2.81
CA HIS A 197 -5.23 -16.20 -3.52
C HIS A 197 -5.55 -14.92 -4.28
N GLY A 198 -4.53 -14.08 -4.46
CA GLY A 198 -4.62 -12.84 -5.20
C GLY A 198 -3.29 -12.48 -5.86
N LEU A 199 -3.33 -11.48 -6.73
CA LEU A 199 -2.17 -10.92 -7.40
C LEU A 199 -2.15 -9.40 -7.24
N VAL A 200 -0.97 -8.87 -6.97
CA VAL A 200 -0.69 -7.44 -6.98
C VAL A 200 0.36 -7.16 -8.05
N LEU A 201 0.13 -6.13 -8.85
CA LEU A 201 1.07 -5.67 -9.86
C LEU A 201 2.11 -4.77 -9.20
N VAL A 202 3.38 -5.15 -9.27
CA VAL A 202 4.50 -4.48 -8.58
C VAL A 202 5.59 -4.13 -9.58
N ASP A 203 5.99 -2.86 -9.64
CA ASP A 203 7.08 -2.40 -10.50
C ASP A 203 8.44 -2.40 -9.80
N ALA A 204 8.43 -2.17 -8.49
CA ALA A 204 9.60 -2.18 -7.63
C ALA A 204 9.18 -2.45 -6.19
N PHE A 205 10.10 -2.96 -5.38
CA PHE A 205 9.91 -3.07 -3.94
C PHE A 205 11.08 -2.43 -3.20
N TYR A 206 10.85 -2.09 -1.94
CA TYR A 206 11.82 -1.35 -1.15
C TYR A 206 12.08 -2.01 0.18
N GLU A 207 13.36 -2.08 0.53
CA GLU A 207 13.82 -2.73 1.74
C GLU A 207 14.76 -1.86 2.54
N ASN A 208 14.66 -2.01 3.86
CA ASN A 208 15.61 -1.45 4.80
C ASN A 208 16.83 -2.38 4.86
N VAL A 209 18.02 -1.82 4.68
CA VAL A 209 19.31 -2.52 4.78
C VAL A 209 20.26 -1.71 5.67
N THR A 210 21.24 -2.39 6.24
CA THR A 210 22.32 -1.73 6.98
C THR A 210 23.36 -1.23 5.98
N GLY A 211 23.48 0.09 5.84
CA GLY A 211 24.47 0.72 4.99
C GLY A 211 25.92 0.56 5.50
N PRO A 212 26.93 0.93 4.71
CA PRO A 212 28.34 0.76 5.06
C PRO A 212 28.77 1.47 6.36
N ASP A 213 28.07 2.54 6.73
CA ASP A 213 28.29 3.32 7.96
C ASP A 213 27.45 2.80 9.15
N GLY A 214 26.81 1.64 9.01
CA GLY A 214 25.93 1.04 10.01
C GLY A 214 24.55 1.69 10.12
N LYS A 215 24.22 2.69 9.28
CA LYS A 215 22.91 3.35 9.32
C LYS A 215 21.89 2.63 8.43
N ASN A 216 20.62 2.78 8.77
CA ASN A 216 19.53 2.28 7.95
C ASN A 216 19.46 3.04 6.61
N VAL A 217 19.50 2.30 5.50
CA VAL A 217 19.30 2.81 4.14
C VAL A 217 18.11 2.09 3.54
N VAL A 218 17.25 2.81 2.82
CA VAL A 218 16.18 2.21 2.04
C VAL A 218 16.68 2.01 0.62
N LEU A 219 16.72 0.77 0.16
CA LEU A 219 17.02 0.43 -1.24
C LEU A 219 15.73 0.22 -2.02
N GLU A 220 15.68 0.72 -3.24
CA GLU A 220 14.72 0.33 -4.28
C GLU A 220 15.30 -0.86 -5.05
N PHE A 221 14.53 -1.93 -5.21
CA PHE A 221 14.83 -3.07 -6.08
C PHE A 221 13.85 -3.08 -7.25
N ARG A 222 14.37 -3.02 -8.47
CA ARG A 222 13.59 -2.97 -9.70
C ARG A 222 14.09 -4.04 -10.69
N PRO A 223 13.21 -4.79 -11.36
CA PRO A 223 13.60 -5.69 -12.44
C PRO A 223 14.41 -4.96 -13.52
N ASP A 224 15.45 -5.61 -14.04
CA ASP A 224 16.22 -5.16 -15.19
C ASP A 224 16.26 -6.29 -16.26
N PRO A 225 15.65 -6.11 -17.44
CA PRO A 225 14.94 -4.91 -17.90
C PRO A 225 13.67 -4.61 -17.09
N SER A 226 13.28 -3.34 -17.04
CA SER A 226 12.09 -2.87 -16.32
C SER A 226 10.83 -3.57 -16.83
N GLN A 227 10.11 -4.19 -15.91
CA GLN A 227 8.83 -4.86 -16.17
C GLN A 227 7.97 -4.87 -14.90
N THR A 228 6.65 -4.98 -15.09
CA THR A 228 5.70 -5.13 -13.98
C THR A 228 5.59 -6.60 -13.60
N LEU A 229 5.68 -6.87 -12.30
CA LEU A 229 5.64 -8.20 -11.73
C LEU A 229 4.24 -8.57 -11.25
N LEU A 230 3.80 -9.79 -11.55
CA LEU A 230 2.60 -10.41 -11.00
C LEU A 230 2.93 -11.05 -9.64
N VAL A 231 2.93 -10.25 -8.57
CA VAL A 231 3.34 -10.72 -7.25
C VAL A 231 2.21 -11.49 -6.56
N ALA A 232 2.50 -12.75 -6.21
CA ALA A 232 1.59 -13.62 -5.49
C ALA A 232 1.29 -13.10 -4.08
N CYS A 233 0.01 -13.13 -3.69
CA CYS A 233 -0.43 -12.78 -2.36
C CYS A 233 -1.55 -13.72 -1.87
N VAL A 234 -1.74 -13.78 -0.56
CA VAL A 234 -2.94 -14.34 0.06
C VAL A 234 -3.79 -13.20 0.63
N TRP A 235 -5.10 -13.35 0.59
CA TRP A 235 -6.03 -12.35 1.13
C TRP A 235 -7.06 -12.96 2.08
N SER A 236 -7.74 -12.12 2.84
CA SER A 236 -8.72 -12.53 3.83
C SER A 236 -9.87 -11.53 3.89
N HIS A 237 -11.09 -12.05 3.92
CA HIS A 237 -12.28 -11.32 4.36
C HIS A 237 -12.48 -11.56 5.85
N TRP A 238 -12.00 -10.61 6.66
CA TRP A 238 -12.28 -10.61 8.09
C TRP A 238 -13.66 -10.00 8.33
N ARG A 239 -14.58 -10.78 8.89
CA ARG A 239 -15.94 -10.33 9.20
C ARG A 239 -16.01 -9.77 10.60
N ALA A 240 -16.57 -8.57 10.72
CA ALA A 240 -16.87 -7.97 12.00
C ALA A 240 -17.89 -8.82 12.75
N THR A 241 -17.66 -9.00 14.06
CA THR A 241 -18.56 -9.78 14.92
C THR A 241 -19.13 -8.95 16.06
N LYS A 242 -18.60 -7.75 16.30
CA LYS A 242 -19.08 -6.83 17.34
C LYS A 242 -19.76 -5.60 16.72
N PRO A 243 -20.77 -5.03 17.40
CA PRO A 243 -21.37 -3.78 16.98
C PRO A 243 -20.34 -2.65 16.82
N GLY A 244 -20.41 -1.93 15.70
CA GLY A 244 -19.50 -0.82 15.39
C GLY A 244 -18.19 -1.21 14.71
N GLU A 245 -17.84 -2.50 14.66
CA GLU A 245 -16.75 -2.99 13.81
C GLU A 245 -17.23 -3.10 12.36
N LYS A 246 -16.31 -2.93 11.41
CA LYS A 246 -16.56 -3.11 9.98
C LYS A 246 -15.77 -4.30 9.45
N ASP A 247 -16.34 -4.96 8.45
CA ASP A 247 -15.64 -5.99 7.68
C ASP A 247 -14.36 -5.42 7.06
N LEU A 248 -13.36 -6.27 6.86
CA LEU A 248 -12.07 -5.87 6.32
C LEU A 248 -11.62 -6.87 5.27
N LEU A 249 -11.37 -6.36 4.06
CA LEU A 249 -10.57 -7.03 3.05
C LEU A 249 -9.11 -6.63 3.22
N SER A 250 -8.24 -7.60 3.39
CA SER A 250 -6.80 -7.36 3.60
C SER A 250 -5.95 -8.49 3.03
N PHE A 251 -4.70 -8.17 2.69
CA PHE A 251 -3.82 -9.11 2.00
C PHE A 251 -2.37 -9.06 2.51
N ALA A 252 -1.62 -10.11 2.20
CA ALA A 252 -0.21 -10.26 2.48
C ALA A 252 0.53 -10.80 1.25
N ILE A 253 1.63 -10.14 0.87
CA ILE A 253 2.49 -10.57 -0.24
C ILE A 253 3.23 -11.84 0.17
N ILE A 254 3.31 -12.82 -0.73
CA ILE A 254 4.10 -14.02 -0.47
C ILE A 254 5.56 -13.71 -0.74
N THR A 255 6.41 -14.04 0.22
CA THR A 255 7.85 -13.84 0.12
C THR A 255 8.62 -15.14 0.28
N ASP A 256 9.72 -15.26 -0.45
CA ASP A 256 10.65 -16.38 -0.38
C ASP A 256 12.07 -15.92 -0.03
N ASP A 257 13.01 -16.85 0.01
CA ASP A 257 14.44 -16.52 0.03
C ASP A 257 14.83 -15.67 -1.20
N PRO A 258 15.75 -14.70 -1.03
CA PRO A 258 16.12 -13.74 -2.06
C PRO A 258 17.10 -14.35 -3.08
N PRO A 259 17.12 -13.86 -4.32
CA PRO A 259 18.22 -14.16 -5.25
C PRO A 259 19.53 -13.46 -4.80
N PRO A 260 20.70 -13.87 -5.34
CA PRO A 260 22.01 -13.41 -4.89
C PRO A 260 22.15 -11.90 -4.79
N GLU A 261 21.69 -11.15 -5.79
CA GLU A 261 21.84 -9.69 -5.85
C GLU A 261 21.07 -8.94 -4.75
N ILE A 262 19.98 -9.53 -4.22
CA ILE A 262 19.23 -8.98 -3.09
C ILE A 262 19.85 -9.39 -1.77
N ALA A 263 20.35 -10.64 -1.68
CA ALA A 263 21.07 -11.13 -0.51
C ALA A 263 22.37 -10.34 -0.27
N GLU A 264 23.14 -10.10 -1.33
CA GLU A 264 24.37 -9.30 -1.32
C GLU A 264 24.12 -7.85 -0.90
N ALA A 265 22.96 -7.29 -1.24
CA ALA A 265 22.52 -5.97 -0.80
C ALA A 265 22.12 -5.93 0.69
N GLY A 266 22.14 -7.06 1.40
CA GLY A 266 21.89 -7.15 2.83
C GLY A 266 20.44 -7.43 3.20
N HIS A 267 19.64 -7.98 2.28
CA HIS A 267 18.24 -8.27 2.51
C HIS A 267 17.90 -9.77 2.35
N ASP A 268 16.97 -10.26 3.17
CA ASP A 268 16.78 -11.70 3.40
C ASP A 268 15.49 -12.28 2.79
N ARG A 269 14.70 -11.49 2.06
CA ARG A 269 13.43 -11.91 1.46
C ARG A 269 13.14 -11.23 0.13
N CYS A 270 12.45 -11.91 -0.76
CA CYS A 270 11.97 -11.34 -2.01
C CYS A 270 10.50 -11.69 -2.23
N PRO A 271 9.64 -10.76 -2.69
CA PRO A 271 8.33 -11.10 -3.22
C PRO A 271 8.41 -12.18 -4.30
N ILE A 272 7.39 -13.05 -4.38
CA ILE A 272 7.32 -14.09 -5.42
C ILE A 272 6.50 -13.59 -6.62
N PRO A 273 7.12 -13.23 -7.75
CA PRO A 273 6.40 -13.01 -9.00
C PRO A 273 6.07 -14.34 -9.67
N ILE A 274 4.80 -14.56 -10.04
CA ILE A 274 4.41 -15.71 -10.87
C ILE A 274 4.50 -15.35 -12.35
N LYS A 275 4.54 -16.37 -13.21
CA LYS A 275 4.45 -16.17 -14.65
C LYS A 275 3.01 -15.91 -15.10
N PRO A 276 2.78 -15.11 -16.17
CA PRO A 276 1.43 -14.80 -16.66
C PRO A 276 0.55 -16.00 -16.99
N GLU A 277 1.13 -17.09 -17.52
CA GLU A 277 0.42 -18.32 -17.84
C GLU A 277 -0.20 -19.01 -16.61
N ASN A 278 0.29 -18.70 -15.40
CA ASN A 278 -0.18 -19.29 -14.15
C ASN A 278 -1.27 -18.46 -13.45
N ILE A 279 -1.72 -17.33 -14.01
CA ILE A 279 -2.68 -16.42 -13.37
C ILE A 279 -3.95 -17.16 -12.93
N ASP A 280 -4.61 -17.88 -13.85
CA ASP A 280 -5.91 -18.50 -13.53
C ASP A 280 -5.79 -19.68 -12.57
N ALA A 281 -4.73 -20.47 -12.69
CA ALA A 281 -4.45 -21.57 -11.78
C ALA A 281 -4.09 -21.07 -10.37
N TRP A 282 -3.35 -19.97 -10.27
CA TRP A 282 -3.03 -19.33 -9.00
C TRP A 282 -4.28 -18.72 -8.34
N LEU A 283 -5.11 -18.00 -9.10
CA LEU A 283 -6.29 -17.35 -8.56
C LEU A 283 -7.45 -18.31 -8.24
N ASN A 284 -7.39 -19.56 -8.72
CA ASN A 284 -8.34 -20.63 -8.41
C ASN A 284 -7.66 -21.81 -7.70
N PRO A 285 -7.19 -21.63 -6.45
CA PRO A 285 -6.55 -22.71 -5.73
C PRO A 285 -7.56 -23.81 -5.36
N GLU A 286 -7.11 -25.07 -5.37
CA GLU A 286 -7.85 -26.21 -4.83
C GLU A 286 -7.25 -26.58 -3.46
N PRO A 287 -7.99 -26.44 -2.33
CA PRO A 287 -7.47 -26.75 -1.00
C PRO A 287 -6.96 -28.18 -0.84
N ARG A 288 -7.47 -29.12 -1.64
CA ARG A 288 -7.06 -30.53 -1.62
C ARG A 288 -5.80 -30.81 -2.44
N ASP A 289 -5.37 -29.87 -3.28
CA ASP A 289 -4.18 -29.99 -4.11
C ASP A 289 -3.27 -28.76 -3.93
N LEU A 290 -2.68 -28.66 -2.74
CA LEU A 290 -1.69 -27.64 -2.47
C LEU A 290 -0.39 -27.84 -3.27
N HIS A 291 -0.16 -29.02 -3.85
CA HIS A 291 1.03 -29.28 -4.67
C HIS A 291 0.98 -28.49 -5.98
N ALA A 292 -0.20 -28.33 -6.59
CA ALA A 292 -0.36 -27.51 -7.79
C ALA A 292 0.06 -26.04 -7.56
N VAL A 293 -0.38 -25.43 -6.46
CA VAL A 293 -0.03 -24.03 -6.14
C VAL A 293 1.41 -23.88 -5.64
N ASP A 294 1.96 -24.89 -4.96
CA ASP A 294 3.38 -24.90 -4.60
C ASP A 294 4.28 -24.94 -5.85
N ALA A 295 3.89 -25.69 -6.88
CA ALA A 295 4.61 -25.77 -8.15
C ALA A 295 4.63 -24.42 -8.88
N ILE A 296 3.53 -23.65 -8.84
CA ILE A 296 3.48 -22.29 -9.39
C ILE A 296 4.46 -21.36 -8.68
N LEU A 297 4.53 -21.43 -7.34
CA LEU A 297 5.48 -20.61 -6.56
C LEU A 297 6.94 -21.04 -6.77
N GLU A 298 7.18 -22.31 -7.08
CA GLU A 298 8.53 -22.81 -7.41
C GLU A 298 8.97 -22.35 -8.80
N ASP A 299 8.05 -22.41 -9.78
CA ASP A 299 8.23 -21.91 -11.15
C ASP A 299 8.00 -20.38 -11.26
N LYS A 300 8.45 -19.65 -10.24
CA LYS A 300 8.41 -18.19 -10.18
C LYS A 300 9.28 -17.55 -11.25
N LEU A 301 8.92 -16.34 -11.66
CA LEU A 301 9.77 -15.51 -12.50
C LEU A 301 11.05 -15.14 -11.72
N ARG A 302 12.20 -15.16 -12.38
CA ARG A 302 13.50 -14.83 -11.77
C ARG A 302 14.19 -13.70 -12.55
N PRO A 303 13.62 -12.48 -12.54
CA PRO A 303 14.31 -11.35 -13.14
C PRO A 303 15.54 -11.00 -12.31
N TYR A 304 16.52 -10.35 -12.93
CA TYR A 304 17.60 -9.70 -12.18
C TYR A 304 17.08 -8.40 -11.58
N TYR A 305 17.42 -8.10 -10.33
CA TYR A 305 17.02 -6.86 -9.65
C TYR A 305 18.18 -5.88 -9.52
N ALA A 306 18.13 -4.80 -10.28
CA ALA A 306 18.99 -3.65 -10.04
C ALA A 306 18.53 -2.90 -8.78
N HIS A 307 19.48 -2.39 -7.99
CA HIS A 307 19.15 -1.64 -6.77
C HIS A 307 19.85 -0.30 -6.68
N ARG A 308 19.18 0.66 -6.03
CA ARG A 308 19.69 2.00 -5.74
C ARG A 308 19.12 2.53 -4.43
N ALA A 309 19.75 3.55 -3.85
CA ALA A 309 19.17 4.27 -2.72
C ALA A 309 17.83 4.90 -3.14
N ALA A 310 16.78 4.66 -2.35
CA ALA A 310 15.47 5.24 -2.59
C ALA A 310 15.51 6.75 -2.32
N THR A 311 14.97 7.54 -3.25
CA THR A 311 14.82 8.99 -3.16
C THR A 311 13.45 9.40 -2.63
#